data_AF-A0A438NJD3-F1
#
_entry.id   AF-A0A438NJD3-F1
#
_cell.length_a   1.000
_cell.length_b   1.000
_cell.length_c   1.000
_cell.angle_alpha   90.00
_cell.angle_beta   90.00
_cell.angle_gamma   90.00
#
_symmetry.space_group_name_H-M   'P 1'
#
loop_
_entity.id
_entity.type
_entity.pdbx_description
1 polymer ?
#
loop_
_entity_poly.entity_id
_entity_poly.type
_entity_poly.pdbx_seq_one_letter_code
_entity_poly.pdbx_strand_id
1 'polypeptide(L)'
;MYPPRSQAYRLFRLGSLNCDYLEDEDDYDDEGNDSSYTAYECEDDFSSQTDEDDDDEDCDDDDVEDDGWIFHSANGMHEGLAEGPLVGRTNYALHVYEEVGTEGLDGVLPLIASGKVRELFQVDGNSLLFVATDRISAYDVIMKNGVPDKGIMLTLMTAHWFKYLQQQIPDLQTHFISLDVPSAVSADKAAQLRGRSMHVRKLKVFPVEAIVRGYISGSAWASYQKNGTVNGKKMPEGLQESQELPEPIYTPSTKAELGAHDENISTEEAAKVVGDKYAARIEELALKIYKAARDYAREKGIIIADTKFEFGLDEATDQVVLVDEVLTPDSSRFWSVEKYQIGKGQDSFDKQYLRDWLTSNNLKNKEGVSMTDDVVAATRAKYAEAFRILTGKSVEEAVGELR
;
A
#
# COMPACT_ATOMS: atom_id res chain seq x y z
N MET A 1 38.99 -18.23 -35.12
CA MET A 1 38.03 -18.36 -34.00
C MET A 1 37.03 -17.23 -34.11
N TYR A 2 35.73 -17.52 -34.05
CA TYR A 2 34.69 -16.55 -33.67
C TYR A 2 34.64 -16.45 -32.13
N PRO A 3 34.07 -15.37 -31.55
CA PRO A 3 32.61 -15.34 -31.31
C PRO A 3 31.82 -14.41 -32.27
N PRO A 4 30.48 -14.56 -32.36
CA PRO A 4 29.67 -13.99 -33.45
C PRO A 4 29.05 -12.61 -33.15
N ARG A 5 28.26 -12.12 -34.12
CA ARG A 5 27.57 -10.82 -34.14
C ARG A 5 26.45 -10.69 -33.10
N SER A 6 26.09 -9.44 -32.81
CA SER A 6 24.86 -9.06 -32.11
C SER A 6 23.61 -9.59 -32.80
N GLN A 7 22.61 -10.01 -32.01
CA GLN A 7 21.24 -10.18 -32.49
C GLN A 7 20.51 -8.84 -32.39
N ALA A 8 19.72 -8.50 -33.40
CA ALA A 8 18.75 -7.41 -33.34
C ALA A 8 17.40 -7.98 -32.89
N TYR A 9 16.77 -7.34 -31.90
CA TYR A 9 15.39 -7.64 -31.55
C TYR A 9 14.46 -6.91 -32.52
N ARG A 10 13.62 -7.65 -33.25
CA ARG A 10 12.49 -7.06 -33.98
C ARG A 10 11.42 -6.65 -32.98
N LEU A 11 10.99 -5.38 -33.00
CA LEU A 11 9.71 -5.00 -32.43
C LEU A 11 8.59 -5.60 -33.29
N PHE A 12 7.57 -6.18 -32.66
CA PHE A 12 6.27 -6.38 -33.29
C PHE A 12 5.38 -5.19 -32.95
N ARG A 13 4.88 -4.48 -33.98
CA ARG A 13 3.65 -3.70 -33.84
C ARG A 13 2.48 -4.68 -33.80
N LEU A 14 1.57 -4.50 -32.85
CA LEU A 14 0.19 -4.97 -32.96
C LEU A 14 -0.73 -3.75 -33.06
N GLY A 15 -1.79 -3.87 -33.85
CA GLY A 15 -2.61 -2.75 -34.28
C GLY A 15 -3.51 -2.20 -33.18
N SER A 16 -3.83 -0.91 -33.28
CA SER A 16 -4.92 -0.27 -32.55
C SER A 16 -6.27 -0.84 -33.00
N LEU A 17 -7.05 -1.38 -32.06
CA LEU A 17 -8.49 -1.57 -32.24
C LEU A 17 -9.21 -0.47 -31.45
N ASN A 18 -9.92 0.39 -32.17
CA ASN A 18 -11.02 1.14 -31.57
C ASN A 18 -12.16 0.16 -31.31
N CYS A 19 -12.76 0.24 -30.13
CA CYS A 19 -14.13 -0.22 -29.91
C CYS A 19 -14.90 0.99 -29.38
N ASP A 20 -15.89 1.42 -30.16
CA ASP A 20 -16.73 2.56 -29.81
C ASP A 20 -17.63 2.26 -28.60
N TYR A 21 -18.10 3.32 -27.94
CA TYR A 21 -19.17 3.21 -26.95
C TYR A 21 -20.45 2.72 -27.64
N LEU A 22 -21.03 1.65 -27.11
CA LEU A 22 -22.45 1.35 -27.26
C LEU A 22 -23.10 1.48 -25.88
N GLU A 23 -23.95 2.49 -25.75
CA GLU A 23 -24.92 2.58 -24.66
C GLU A 23 -26.14 1.76 -25.07
N ASP A 24 -26.38 0.64 -24.38
CA ASP A 24 -27.67 -0.07 -24.43
C ASP A 24 -28.37 0.14 -23.08
N GLU A 25 -29.46 0.90 -23.09
CA GLU A 25 -30.49 0.83 -22.04
C GLU A 25 -31.29 -0.46 -22.23
N ASP A 26 -31.65 -1.16 -21.14
CA ASP A 26 -33.04 -1.62 -20.93
C ASP A 26 -33.24 -2.30 -19.55
N ASP A 27 -34.51 -2.43 -19.19
CA ASP A 27 -35.01 -2.78 -17.85
C ASP A 27 -34.62 -4.16 -17.30
N TYR A 28 -34.50 -4.23 -15.96
CA TYR A 28 -34.61 -5.48 -15.20
C TYR A 28 -36.04 -5.67 -14.68
N ASP A 29 -36.69 -6.76 -15.09
CA ASP A 29 -37.93 -7.27 -14.48
C ASP A 29 -37.73 -8.73 -14.00
N ASP A 30 -38.66 -9.26 -13.20
CA ASP A 30 -38.45 -10.43 -12.33
C ASP A 30 -38.71 -11.82 -12.98
N GLU A 31 -38.54 -12.88 -12.18
CA GLU A 31 -38.90 -14.31 -12.37
C GLU A 31 -37.92 -15.26 -13.13
N GLY A 32 -37.18 -16.06 -12.35
CA GLY A 32 -37.63 -17.45 -12.12
C GLY A 32 -37.12 -18.63 -12.97
N ASN A 33 -36.35 -19.51 -12.30
CA ASN A 33 -36.46 -20.99 -12.35
C ASN A 33 -35.71 -21.85 -13.43
N ASP A 34 -34.65 -22.52 -12.98
CA ASP A 34 -34.22 -23.92 -13.25
C ASP A 34 -34.24 -24.52 -14.69
N SER A 35 -33.06 -24.87 -15.24
CA SER A 35 -32.76 -26.27 -15.66
C SER A 35 -31.34 -26.55 -16.21
N SER A 36 -30.78 -27.69 -15.76
CA SER A 36 -29.80 -28.62 -16.38
C SER A 36 -28.81 -28.22 -17.50
N TYR A 37 -27.52 -28.49 -17.23
CA TYR A 37 -26.50 -29.13 -18.09
C TYR A 37 -26.60 -29.10 -19.63
N THR A 38 -25.53 -28.62 -20.28
CA THR A 38 -24.53 -29.49 -20.96
C THR A 38 -23.21 -28.74 -21.19
N ALA A 39 -22.14 -29.48 -21.52
CA ALA A 39 -20.82 -28.94 -21.86
C ALA A 39 -20.39 -29.39 -23.26
N TYR A 40 -19.59 -28.58 -23.95
CA TYR A 40 -18.90 -28.95 -25.18
C TYR A 40 -17.47 -28.40 -25.17
N GLU A 41 -16.51 -29.30 -25.24
CA GLU A 41 -15.14 -29.02 -25.70
C GLU A 41 -15.11 -29.16 -27.23
N CYS A 42 -14.33 -28.30 -27.90
CA CYS A 42 -13.78 -28.57 -29.23
C CYS A 42 -12.33 -28.05 -29.24
N GLU A 43 -11.44 -28.85 -29.81
CA GLU A 43 -9.98 -28.64 -29.80
C GLU A 43 -9.52 -27.72 -30.94
N ASP A 44 -8.22 -27.41 -30.95
CA ASP A 44 -7.53 -26.62 -31.98
C ASP A 44 -7.66 -27.21 -33.41
N ASP A 45 -7.46 -26.36 -34.43
CA ASP A 45 -6.61 -26.76 -35.55
C ASP A 45 -5.82 -25.55 -36.10
N PHE A 46 -4.78 -25.83 -36.89
CA PHE A 46 -3.61 -24.99 -37.07
C PHE A 46 -3.46 -24.44 -38.51
N SER A 47 -2.46 -23.56 -38.70
CA SER A 47 -1.86 -23.17 -40.00
C SER A 47 -2.70 -22.22 -40.90
N SER A 48 -2.13 -21.50 -41.90
CA SER A 48 -0.79 -20.88 -42.06
C SER A 48 -0.77 -20.01 -43.35
N GLN A 49 0.38 -19.43 -43.68
CA GLN A 49 0.80 -18.91 -45.01
C GLN A 49 0.25 -17.52 -45.44
N THR A 50 1.11 -16.49 -45.57
CA THR A 50 1.87 -15.98 -46.78
C THR A 50 1.03 -15.03 -47.66
N ASP A 51 1.55 -14.00 -48.34
CA ASP A 51 2.86 -13.32 -48.42
C ASP A 51 2.64 -11.95 -49.14
N GLU A 52 3.70 -11.15 -49.36
CA GLU A 52 3.80 -10.03 -50.34
C GLU A 52 2.94 -8.76 -50.09
N ASP A 53 3.25 -7.57 -50.63
CA ASP A 53 4.50 -6.77 -50.69
C ASP A 53 4.11 -5.32 -51.15
N ASP A 54 5.03 -4.55 -51.76
CA ASP A 54 4.85 -3.28 -52.52
C ASP A 54 4.59 -1.94 -51.77
N ASP A 55 5.70 -1.28 -51.41
CA ASP A 55 6.23 -0.02 -52.01
C ASP A 55 5.57 1.40 -51.86
N ASP A 56 6.51 2.34 -51.64
CA ASP A 56 6.69 3.71 -52.18
C ASP A 56 5.99 5.00 -51.68
N GLU A 57 6.89 5.99 -51.48
CA GLU A 57 6.85 7.46 -51.74
C GLU A 57 5.74 8.38 -51.15
N ASP A 58 5.99 9.68 -50.88
CA ASP A 58 7.16 10.43 -50.36
C ASP A 58 6.70 11.88 -49.98
N CYS A 59 7.60 12.72 -49.44
CA CYS A 59 7.47 14.20 -49.32
C CYS A 59 6.40 14.79 -48.34
N ASP A 60 6.50 16.01 -47.80
CA ASP A 60 7.63 16.92 -47.47
C ASP A 60 7.11 18.09 -46.56
N ASP A 61 8.02 18.89 -46.00
CA ASP A 61 7.88 20.30 -45.53
C ASP A 61 6.86 20.64 -44.40
N ASP A 62 7.27 21.10 -43.20
CA ASP A 62 7.85 22.42 -42.79
C ASP A 62 6.76 23.50 -42.49
N ASP A 63 6.88 24.43 -41.52
CA ASP A 63 7.74 24.64 -40.34
C ASP A 63 7.16 25.82 -39.48
N VAL A 64 7.83 26.27 -38.41
CA VAL A 64 7.66 27.54 -37.63
C VAL A 64 6.37 27.58 -36.74
N GLU A 65 6.37 27.82 -35.42
CA GLU A 65 6.98 28.86 -34.55
C GLU A 65 6.43 30.30 -34.86
N ASP A 66 6.39 31.30 -33.96
CA ASP A 66 6.85 31.40 -32.57
C ASP A 66 6.01 32.38 -31.69
N ASP A 67 6.36 32.39 -30.41
CA ASP A 67 6.02 33.14 -29.20
C ASP A 67 5.47 34.60 -29.22
N GLY A 68 5.00 35.06 -28.04
CA GLY A 68 4.37 36.39 -27.87
C GLY A 68 4.21 36.98 -26.45
N TRP A 69 5.13 36.71 -25.50
CA TRP A 69 5.07 37.26 -24.12
C TRP A 69 5.70 38.67 -23.97
N ILE A 70 4.93 39.66 -23.47
CA ILE A 70 5.47 40.94 -22.92
C ILE A 70 4.72 41.32 -21.62
N PHE A 71 5.38 42.09 -20.74
CA PHE A 71 5.18 42.13 -19.28
C PHE A 71 5.18 43.59 -18.73
N HIS A 72 4.72 43.80 -17.47
CA HIS A 72 4.85 45.03 -16.64
C HIS A 72 4.03 46.28 -17.12
N SER A 73 3.66 47.29 -16.31
CA SER A 73 3.49 47.54 -14.85
C SER A 73 2.76 48.92 -14.68
N ALA A 74 2.50 49.60 -13.55
CA ALA A 74 2.84 49.48 -12.11
C ALA A 74 1.86 50.33 -11.23
N ASN A 75 1.93 50.18 -9.90
CA ASN A 75 1.59 51.14 -8.82
C ASN A 75 0.16 51.74 -8.67
N GLY A 76 -0.34 51.70 -7.43
CA GLY A 76 -1.45 52.54 -6.94
C GLY A 76 -1.71 52.39 -5.43
N MET A 77 -1.18 53.30 -4.61
CA MET A 77 -1.47 53.36 -3.16
C MET A 77 -2.71 54.21 -2.89
N HIS A 78 -3.60 53.77 -2.00
CA HIS A 78 -4.51 54.65 -1.27
C HIS A 78 -4.94 54.01 0.06
N GLU A 79 -4.87 54.77 1.16
CA GLU A 79 -5.40 54.35 2.46
C GLU A 79 -6.91 54.65 2.56
N GLY A 80 -7.65 53.80 3.26
CA GLY A 80 -9.08 53.96 3.54
C GLY A 80 -9.49 53.17 4.79
N LEU A 81 -10.28 53.80 5.67
CA LEU A 81 -10.63 53.26 6.99
C LEU A 81 -11.83 52.29 6.93
N ALA A 82 -11.73 51.16 7.64
CA ALA A 82 -12.84 50.26 7.96
C ALA A 82 -12.59 49.55 9.31
N GLU A 83 -13.63 48.96 9.90
CA GLU A 83 -13.66 48.59 11.33
C GLU A 83 -13.33 47.11 11.61
N GLY A 84 -12.56 46.87 12.70
CA GLY A 84 -12.69 45.68 13.55
C GLY A 84 -12.03 44.37 13.11
N PRO A 85 -11.09 43.81 13.91
CA PRO A 85 -10.66 42.42 13.78
C PRO A 85 -11.54 41.49 14.64
N LEU A 86 -12.26 40.57 14.01
CA LEU A 86 -12.90 39.43 14.68
C LEU A 86 -11.86 38.39 15.14
N VAL A 87 -12.28 37.51 16.05
CA VAL A 87 -11.45 36.44 16.64
C VAL A 87 -10.74 35.62 15.54
N GLY A 88 -9.41 35.59 15.61
CA GLY A 88 -8.58 34.88 14.65
C GLY A 88 -8.86 33.38 14.63
N ARG A 89 -9.38 32.88 13.50
CA ARG A 89 -9.36 31.46 13.17
C ARG A 89 -8.03 31.15 12.50
N THR A 90 -7.32 30.14 13.00
CA THR A 90 -6.16 29.57 12.31
C THR A 90 -6.65 28.80 11.08
N ASN A 91 -6.49 29.39 9.90
CA ASN A 91 -6.68 28.66 8.65
C ASN A 91 -5.56 27.61 8.53
N TYR A 92 -5.93 26.33 8.55
CA TYR A 92 -5.07 25.27 8.05
C TYR A 92 -5.03 25.39 6.53
N ALA A 93 -4.00 26.06 6.01
CA ALA A 93 -3.82 26.24 4.57
C ALA A 93 -3.51 24.89 3.91
N LEU A 94 -4.16 24.60 2.78
CA LEU A 94 -3.89 23.39 2.02
C LEU A 94 -2.47 23.42 1.45
N HIS A 95 -1.63 22.49 1.89
CA HIS A 95 -0.61 21.96 0.99
C HIS A 95 -1.30 21.01 0.02
N VAL A 96 -1.60 21.54 -1.17
CA VAL A 96 -1.98 20.74 -2.33
C VAL A 96 -0.82 19.78 -2.64
N TYR A 97 -1.15 18.58 -3.08
CA TYR A 97 -0.16 17.62 -3.56
C TYR A 97 0.50 18.20 -4.81
N GLU A 98 1.77 18.60 -4.71
CA GLU A 98 2.66 18.44 -5.86
C GLU A 98 2.66 16.95 -6.18
N GLU A 99 2.29 16.61 -7.41
CA GLU A 99 2.52 15.27 -7.92
C GLU A 99 4.03 15.05 -7.91
N VAL A 100 4.49 14.03 -7.15
CA VAL A 100 5.90 13.63 -7.19
C VAL A 100 6.17 13.18 -8.62
N GLY A 101 7.00 13.95 -9.32
CA GLY A 101 7.14 13.85 -10.77
C GLY A 101 7.53 12.46 -11.25
N THR A 102 7.31 12.22 -12.53
CA THR A 102 7.86 11.05 -13.24
C THR A 102 9.40 11.06 -13.28
N GLU A 103 10.01 12.21 -12.99
CA GLU A 103 11.43 12.37 -12.66
C GLU A 103 11.66 12.16 -11.15
N GLY A 104 12.65 11.33 -10.79
CA GLY A 104 12.94 10.97 -9.40
C GLY A 104 13.42 12.14 -8.52
N LEU A 105 13.60 11.91 -7.22
CA LEU A 105 13.94 12.96 -6.24
C LEU A 105 15.16 13.79 -6.69
N ASP A 106 14.89 15.06 -7.03
CA ASP A 106 15.83 16.05 -7.59
C ASP A 106 16.60 15.59 -8.85
N GLY A 107 16.10 14.57 -9.55
CA GLY A 107 16.83 13.85 -10.61
C GLY A 107 18.01 12.99 -10.08
N VAL A 108 18.23 12.96 -8.77
CA VAL A 108 19.38 12.32 -8.12
C VAL A 108 19.10 10.87 -7.73
N LEU A 109 17.90 10.57 -7.20
CA LEU A 109 17.49 9.21 -6.83
C LEU A 109 16.39 8.71 -7.80
N PRO A 110 16.68 7.76 -8.71
CA PRO A 110 15.70 7.25 -9.66
C PRO A 110 14.48 6.62 -8.96
N LEU A 111 13.27 6.99 -9.40
CA LEU A 111 12.04 6.33 -8.98
C LEU A 111 12.00 4.90 -9.54
N ILE A 112 11.78 3.91 -8.67
CA ILE A 112 11.70 2.48 -9.01
C ILE A 112 10.25 2.00 -9.02
N ALA A 113 9.43 2.48 -8.08
CA ALA A 113 8.00 2.20 -8.04
C ALA A 113 7.25 3.27 -7.22
N SER A 114 6.03 3.62 -7.67
CA SER A 114 5.05 4.34 -6.85
C SER A 114 3.83 3.44 -6.65
N GLY A 115 3.49 3.18 -5.39
CA GLY A 115 2.32 2.41 -4.97
C GLY A 115 1.31 3.29 -4.24
N LYS A 116 0.17 2.67 -3.87
CA LYS A 116 -1.01 3.34 -3.27
C LYS A 116 -0.65 4.39 -2.20
N VAL A 117 0.28 4.09 -1.29
CA VAL A 117 0.69 4.97 -0.17
C VAL A 117 2.21 5.12 0.03
N ARG A 118 3.02 4.60 -0.89
CA ARG A 118 4.49 4.47 -0.73
C ARG A 118 5.24 4.61 -2.06
N GLU A 119 6.44 5.16 -2.01
CA GLU A 119 7.36 5.30 -3.14
C GLU A 119 8.73 4.69 -2.82
N LEU A 120 9.36 4.11 -3.84
CA LEU A 120 10.68 3.49 -3.75
C LEU A 120 11.63 4.21 -4.70
N PHE A 121 12.70 4.80 -4.17
CA PHE A 121 13.77 5.40 -4.97
C PHE A 121 15.06 4.59 -4.81
N GLN A 122 15.86 4.48 -5.87
CA GLN A 122 17.15 3.79 -5.80
C GLN A 122 18.23 4.73 -5.22
N VAL A 123 18.98 4.23 -4.24
CA VAL A 123 20.11 4.96 -3.62
C VAL A 123 21.45 4.44 -4.15
N ASP A 124 21.59 3.13 -4.25
CA ASP A 124 22.74 2.48 -4.90
C ASP A 124 22.33 1.11 -5.48
N GLY A 125 23.28 0.26 -5.88
CA GLY A 125 22.97 -1.09 -6.41
C GLY A 125 22.25 -2.02 -5.41
N ASN A 126 22.47 -1.81 -4.11
CA ASN A 126 22.09 -2.67 -3.00
C ASN A 126 21.13 -1.99 -1.99
N SER A 127 20.77 -0.72 -2.17
CA SER A 127 19.90 0.02 -1.24
C SER A 127 18.87 0.94 -1.91
N LEU A 128 17.77 1.18 -1.19
CA LEU A 128 16.62 1.97 -1.61
C LEU A 128 16.27 3.01 -0.52
N LEU A 129 15.67 4.12 -0.94
CA LEU A 129 14.94 5.03 -0.07
C LEU A 129 13.45 4.66 -0.14
N PHE A 130 12.92 4.18 0.99
CA PHE A 130 11.54 3.71 1.14
C PHE A 130 10.72 4.84 1.78
N VAL A 131 9.88 5.52 0.99
CA VAL A 131 9.16 6.73 1.41
C VAL A 131 7.69 6.39 1.63
N ALA A 132 7.19 6.60 2.85
CA ALA A 132 5.76 6.59 3.13
C ALA A 132 5.18 7.97 2.82
N THR A 133 4.14 8.02 1.99
CA THR A 133 3.47 9.28 1.64
C THR A 133 2.23 9.49 2.51
N ASP A 134 1.73 10.72 2.54
CA ASP A 134 0.50 11.05 3.27
C ASP A 134 -0.78 10.57 2.53
N ARG A 135 -0.64 9.92 1.36
CA ARG A 135 -1.76 9.28 0.65
C ARG A 135 -2.44 8.23 1.52
N ILE A 136 -3.75 8.09 1.34
CA ILE A 136 -4.57 7.06 1.98
C ILE A 136 -5.48 6.41 0.94
N SER A 137 -5.73 5.12 1.12
CA SER A 137 -6.61 4.32 0.26
C SER A 137 -7.61 3.53 1.09
N ALA A 138 -8.81 3.35 0.55
CA ALA A 138 -9.88 2.55 1.14
C ALA A 138 -10.73 1.92 0.01
N TYR A 139 -11.05 0.63 0.17
CA TYR A 139 -11.63 -0.19 -0.90
C TYR A 139 -10.81 -0.13 -2.20
N ASP A 140 -9.49 -0.29 -2.03
CA ASP A 140 -8.43 -0.23 -3.05
C ASP A 140 -8.23 1.09 -3.82
N VAL A 141 -9.22 1.98 -3.84
CA VAL A 141 -9.13 3.33 -4.40
C VAL A 141 -8.34 4.27 -3.50
N ILE A 142 -7.53 5.14 -4.10
CA ILE A 142 -6.76 6.20 -3.42
C ILE A 142 -7.61 7.47 -3.33
N MET A 143 -7.61 8.14 -2.17
CA MET A 143 -8.31 9.41 -1.99
C MET A 143 -7.54 10.58 -2.65
N LYS A 144 -8.26 11.57 -3.19
CA LYS A 144 -7.68 12.71 -3.93
C LYS A 144 -6.85 13.64 -3.03
N ASN A 145 -7.24 13.76 -1.76
CA ASN A 145 -6.38 14.28 -0.70
C ASN A 145 -5.99 13.14 0.25
N GLY A 146 -4.98 13.38 1.08
CA GLY A 146 -4.48 12.42 2.07
C GLY A 146 -4.57 12.95 3.50
N VAL A 147 -3.81 12.32 4.40
CA VAL A 147 -3.86 12.56 5.84
C VAL A 147 -2.49 13.09 6.30
N PRO A 148 -2.37 14.37 6.72
CA PRO A 148 -1.09 14.95 7.11
C PRO A 148 -0.36 14.13 8.18
N ASP A 149 0.95 14.01 8.02
CA ASP A 149 1.87 13.25 8.86
C ASP A 149 1.64 11.73 8.93
N LYS A 150 0.71 11.18 8.13
CA LYS A 150 0.50 9.72 8.02
C LYS A 150 1.79 9.01 7.62
N GLY A 151 2.52 9.53 6.63
CA GLY A 151 3.80 8.95 6.21
C GLY A 151 4.83 8.91 7.34
N ILE A 152 4.91 9.99 8.12
CA ILE A 152 5.80 10.11 9.28
C ILE A 152 5.41 9.09 10.37
N MET A 153 4.12 9.02 10.72
CA MET A 153 3.62 8.11 11.75
C MET A 153 3.86 6.63 11.38
N LEU A 154 3.62 6.24 10.12
CA LEU A 154 3.85 4.89 9.63
C LEU A 154 5.33 4.49 9.63
N THR A 155 6.21 5.38 9.15
CA THR A 155 7.66 5.14 9.11
C THR A 155 8.29 5.08 10.50
N LEU A 156 7.98 6.04 11.39
CA LEU A 156 8.53 6.04 12.74
C LEU A 156 7.96 4.90 13.62
N MET A 157 6.72 4.46 13.38
CA MET A 157 6.15 3.26 14.00
C MET A 157 6.87 1.99 13.52
N THR A 158 7.10 1.86 12.21
CA THR A 158 7.85 0.73 11.62
C THR A 158 9.27 0.65 12.18
N ALA A 159 9.99 1.78 12.27
CA ALA A 159 11.33 1.83 12.85
C ALA A 159 11.36 1.47 14.35
N HIS A 160 10.34 1.89 15.11
CA HIS A 160 10.15 1.47 16.52
C HIS A 160 9.92 -0.04 16.62
N TRP A 161 9.10 -0.62 15.74
CA TRP A 161 8.84 -2.06 15.72
C TRP A 161 10.06 -2.88 15.33
N PHE A 162 10.82 -2.51 14.28
CA PHE A 162 12.07 -3.20 13.95
C PHE A 162 13.01 -3.28 15.16
N LYS A 163 13.21 -2.14 15.85
CA LYS A 163 14.04 -2.05 17.06
C LYS A 163 13.52 -2.93 18.20
N TYR A 164 12.21 -2.96 18.45
CA TYR A 164 11.62 -3.80 19.49
C TYR A 164 11.72 -5.30 19.15
N LEU A 165 11.37 -5.67 17.92
CA LEU A 165 11.33 -7.06 17.47
C LEU A 165 12.72 -7.70 17.45
N GLN A 166 13.77 -6.97 17.05
CA GLN A 166 15.16 -7.44 17.11
C GLN A 166 15.67 -7.64 18.56
N GLN A 167 15.05 -7.00 19.56
CA GLN A 167 15.35 -7.26 20.97
C GLN A 167 14.64 -8.52 21.50
N GLN A 168 13.46 -8.87 20.97
CA GLN A 168 12.72 -10.09 21.35
C GLN A 168 13.13 -11.32 20.54
N ILE A 169 13.60 -11.12 19.31
CA ILE A 169 13.93 -12.16 18.33
C ILE A 169 15.34 -11.86 17.80
N PRO A 170 16.42 -12.27 18.50
CA PRO A 170 17.79 -11.89 18.16
C PRO A 170 18.29 -12.42 16.80
N ASP A 171 17.60 -13.41 16.22
CA ASP A 171 17.84 -13.96 14.88
C ASP A 171 17.02 -13.26 13.77
N LEU A 172 16.26 -12.19 14.09
CA LEU A 172 15.47 -11.44 13.12
C LEU A 172 16.31 -10.45 12.30
N GLN A 173 16.50 -10.77 11.03
CA GLN A 173 17.02 -9.82 10.04
C GLN A 173 15.93 -8.89 9.54
N THR A 174 16.27 -7.63 9.32
CA THR A 174 15.38 -6.57 8.79
C THR A 174 16.02 -5.89 7.58
N HIS A 175 15.22 -5.36 6.65
CA HIS A 175 15.77 -4.52 5.57
C HIS A 175 16.20 -3.12 6.03
N PHE A 176 15.78 -2.67 7.21
CA PHE A 176 16.07 -1.34 7.74
C PHE A 176 17.58 -1.09 7.94
N ILE A 177 18.07 0.04 7.43
CA ILE A 177 19.44 0.54 7.64
C ILE A 177 19.40 1.73 8.61
N SER A 178 18.68 2.79 8.26
CA SER A 178 18.46 3.96 9.13
C SER A 178 17.25 4.81 8.72
N LEU A 179 17.03 5.91 9.45
CA LEU A 179 16.05 6.96 9.13
C LEU A 179 16.70 8.19 8.45
N ASP A 180 17.98 8.09 8.08
CA ASP A 180 18.72 9.20 7.49
C ASP A 180 18.36 9.35 6.00
N VAL A 181 18.20 10.59 5.54
CA VAL A 181 18.05 10.86 4.10
C VAL A 181 19.43 10.83 3.44
N PRO A 182 19.62 10.13 2.30
CA PRO A 182 20.89 10.09 1.58
C PRO A 182 21.40 11.50 1.25
N SER A 183 22.67 11.79 1.56
CA SER A 183 23.28 13.12 1.46
C SER A 183 23.47 13.66 0.02
N ALA A 184 22.94 12.96 -0.97
CA ALA A 184 22.87 13.40 -2.36
C ALA A 184 21.55 14.15 -2.67
N VAL A 185 20.50 13.94 -1.86
CA VAL A 185 19.22 14.67 -1.96
C VAL A 185 19.41 16.13 -1.50
N SER A 186 18.71 17.08 -2.12
CA SER A 186 18.76 18.48 -1.70
C SER A 186 18.31 18.69 -0.24
N ALA A 187 18.77 19.76 0.40
CA ALA A 187 18.36 20.07 1.78
C ALA A 187 16.84 20.26 1.91
N ASP A 188 16.20 20.86 0.91
CA ASP A 188 14.77 21.15 0.92
C ASP A 188 13.92 19.87 0.75
N LYS A 189 14.29 18.97 -0.17
CA LYS A 189 13.63 17.64 -0.25
C LYS A 189 13.98 16.76 0.95
N ALA A 190 15.20 16.83 1.50
CA ALA A 190 15.56 16.10 2.71
C ALA A 190 14.72 16.55 3.93
N ALA A 191 14.36 17.83 4.01
CA ALA A 191 13.41 18.32 5.02
C ALA A 191 12.00 17.75 4.81
N GLN A 192 11.53 17.60 3.57
CA GLN A 192 10.23 16.98 3.24
C GLN A 192 10.21 15.47 3.55
N LEU A 193 11.33 14.76 3.32
CA LEU A 193 11.49 13.33 3.54
C LEU A 193 11.73 12.94 5.02
N ARG A 194 12.17 13.89 5.84
CA ARG A 194 12.53 13.69 7.26
C ARG A 194 11.41 12.98 8.02
N GLY A 195 11.74 11.83 8.62
CA GLY A 195 10.82 11.03 9.43
C GLY A 195 9.78 10.23 8.64
N ARG A 196 9.56 10.50 7.35
CA ARG A 196 8.67 9.71 6.46
C ARG A 196 9.42 8.72 5.56
N SER A 197 10.75 8.83 5.43
CA SER A 197 11.59 7.88 4.69
C SER A 197 12.44 6.96 5.59
N MET A 198 12.67 5.73 5.14
CA MET A 198 13.70 4.82 5.67
C MET A 198 14.74 4.55 4.58
N HIS A 199 16.02 4.54 4.95
CA HIS A 199 17.06 3.92 4.11
C HIS A 199 17.04 2.41 4.36
N VAL A 200 16.88 1.61 3.30
CA VAL A 200 16.65 0.17 3.40
C VAL A 200 17.48 -0.63 2.39
N ARG A 201 17.75 -1.89 2.72
CA ARG A 201 18.38 -2.89 1.85
C ARG A 201 17.45 -3.22 0.67
N LYS A 202 18.00 -3.23 -0.55
CA LYS A 202 17.36 -3.78 -1.74
C LYS A 202 17.46 -5.31 -1.65
N LEU A 203 16.32 -5.99 -1.62
CA LEU A 203 16.21 -7.43 -1.44
C LEU A 203 15.16 -8.01 -2.39
N LYS A 204 15.26 -9.29 -2.70
CA LYS A 204 14.30 -10.02 -3.53
C LYS A 204 13.10 -10.40 -2.68
N VAL A 205 11.99 -9.66 -2.81
CA VAL A 205 10.76 -9.91 -2.03
C VAL A 205 10.10 -11.21 -2.48
N PHE A 206 9.62 -12.02 -1.53
CA PHE A 206 8.82 -13.21 -1.81
C PHE A 206 7.38 -12.79 -2.19
N PRO A 207 6.77 -13.32 -3.26
CA PRO A 207 5.45 -12.90 -3.75
C PRO A 207 4.28 -13.52 -2.95
N VAL A 208 4.40 -13.54 -1.62
CA VAL A 208 3.38 -14.02 -0.67
C VAL A 208 3.26 -13.00 0.45
N GLU A 209 2.03 -12.59 0.75
CA GLU A 209 1.75 -11.79 1.93
C GLU A 209 1.63 -12.70 3.15
N ALA A 210 2.52 -12.50 4.12
CA ALA A 210 2.60 -13.31 5.31
C ALA A 210 1.62 -12.80 6.39
N ILE A 211 0.32 -13.01 6.18
CA ILE A 211 -0.73 -12.58 7.12
C ILE A 211 -0.83 -13.55 8.31
N VAL A 212 -0.86 -12.99 9.52
CA VAL A 212 -1.13 -13.71 10.77
C VAL A 212 -2.33 -13.11 11.49
N ARG A 213 -3.21 -13.98 12.01
CA ARG A 213 -4.44 -13.59 12.71
C ARG A 213 -4.48 -14.23 14.09
N GLY A 214 -4.63 -13.42 15.14
CA GLY A 214 -4.96 -13.89 16.48
C GLY A 214 -6.44 -13.77 16.82
N TYR A 215 -7.23 -13.06 16.01
CA TYR A 215 -8.66 -12.82 16.20
C TYR A 215 -9.40 -13.05 14.88
N ILE A 216 -10.62 -13.59 14.93
CA ILE A 216 -11.41 -13.90 13.73
C ILE A 216 -12.26 -12.70 13.28
N SER A 217 -11.84 -12.02 12.21
CA SER A 217 -12.53 -10.85 11.66
C SER A 217 -12.30 -10.72 10.16
N GLY A 218 -12.97 -9.76 9.50
CA GLY A 218 -12.81 -9.49 8.07
C GLY A 218 -13.04 -10.71 7.17
N SER A 219 -12.14 -10.94 6.21
CA SER A 219 -12.22 -12.07 5.27
C SER A 219 -12.17 -13.44 5.96
N ALA A 220 -11.46 -13.58 7.08
CA ALA A 220 -11.43 -14.81 7.86
C ALA A 220 -12.78 -15.11 8.53
N TRP A 221 -13.46 -14.10 9.06
CA TRP A 221 -14.82 -14.24 9.60
C TRP A 221 -15.83 -14.56 8.50
N ALA A 222 -15.78 -13.87 7.36
CA ALA A 222 -16.67 -14.15 6.23
C ALA A 222 -16.49 -15.58 5.66
N SER A 223 -15.24 -16.05 5.54
CA SER A 223 -14.92 -17.42 5.14
C SER A 223 -15.48 -18.43 6.15
N TYR A 224 -15.25 -18.20 7.45
CA TYR A 224 -15.75 -19.07 8.51
C TYR A 224 -17.29 -19.12 8.55
N GLN A 225 -17.98 -18.00 8.38
CA GLN A 225 -19.45 -17.98 8.27
C GLN A 225 -19.96 -18.77 7.05
N LYS A 226 -19.22 -18.77 5.94
CA LYS A 226 -19.59 -19.49 4.71
C LYS A 226 -19.41 -21.01 4.80
N ASN A 227 -18.32 -21.49 5.42
CA ASN A 227 -17.97 -22.92 5.38
C ASN A 227 -17.22 -23.48 6.61
N GLY A 228 -17.04 -22.70 7.68
CA GLY A 228 -16.30 -23.11 8.88
C GLY A 228 -14.77 -23.16 8.73
N THR A 229 -14.21 -22.59 7.66
CA THR A 229 -12.75 -22.61 7.39
C THR A 229 -12.15 -21.21 7.23
N VAL A 230 -10.83 -21.12 7.43
CA VAL A 230 -10.00 -19.96 7.07
C VAL A 230 -8.79 -20.47 6.31
N ASN A 231 -8.57 -20.00 5.08
CA ASN A 231 -7.50 -20.49 4.19
C ASN A 231 -7.47 -22.04 4.08
N GLY A 232 -8.65 -22.65 3.93
CA GLY A 232 -8.85 -24.11 3.88
C GLY A 232 -8.75 -24.84 5.23
N LYS A 233 -8.17 -24.23 6.26
CA LYS A 233 -8.03 -24.83 7.61
C LYS A 233 -9.39 -24.79 8.33
N LYS A 234 -9.92 -25.95 8.76
CA LYS A 234 -11.16 -26.00 9.56
C LYS A 234 -10.93 -25.36 10.93
N MET A 235 -11.81 -24.44 11.32
CA MET A 235 -11.77 -23.77 12.61
C MET A 235 -12.65 -24.48 13.66
N PRO A 236 -12.46 -24.21 14.97
CA PRO A 236 -13.40 -24.60 16.01
C PRO A 236 -14.83 -24.13 15.71
N GLU A 237 -15.82 -24.95 16.08
CA GLU A 237 -17.23 -24.60 15.92
C GLU A 237 -17.69 -23.63 17.03
N GLY A 238 -18.65 -22.76 16.71
CA GLY A 238 -19.21 -21.79 17.66
C GLY A 238 -18.38 -20.52 17.90
N LEU A 239 -17.34 -20.24 17.08
CA LEU A 239 -16.67 -18.94 17.09
C LEU A 239 -17.65 -17.80 16.74
N GLN A 240 -17.46 -16.65 17.38
CA GLN A 240 -18.19 -15.40 17.16
C GLN A 240 -17.30 -14.34 16.51
N GLU A 241 -17.91 -13.29 15.94
CA GLU A 241 -17.15 -12.20 15.31
C GLU A 241 -16.17 -11.54 16.29
N SER A 242 -14.97 -11.25 15.80
CA SER A 242 -13.86 -10.66 16.54
C SER A 242 -13.37 -11.48 17.73
N GLN A 243 -13.75 -12.76 17.86
CA GLN A 243 -13.27 -13.63 18.94
C GLN A 243 -11.76 -13.92 18.82
N GLU A 244 -11.06 -13.92 19.96
CA GLU A 244 -9.66 -14.38 20.05
C GLU A 244 -9.55 -15.88 19.75
N LEU A 245 -8.62 -16.25 18.88
CA LEU A 245 -8.34 -17.62 18.48
C LEU A 245 -7.51 -18.35 19.55
N PRO A 246 -7.64 -19.68 19.72
CA PRO A 246 -6.89 -20.43 20.72
C PRO A 246 -5.36 -20.32 20.56
N GLU A 247 -4.91 -20.23 19.32
CA GLU A 247 -3.54 -19.90 18.91
C GLU A 247 -3.62 -19.00 17.65
N PRO A 248 -2.68 -18.07 17.43
CA PRO A 248 -2.61 -17.30 16.19
C PRO A 248 -2.33 -18.20 14.99
N ILE A 249 -3.02 -17.95 13.87
CA ILE A 249 -2.92 -18.73 12.64
C ILE A 249 -2.23 -17.94 11.53
N TYR A 250 -1.39 -18.64 10.75
CA TYR A 250 -0.81 -18.15 9.51
C TYR A 250 -1.77 -18.44 8.34
N THR A 251 -2.12 -17.38 7.61
CA THR A 251 -3.17 -17.36 6.58
C THR A 251 -2.69 -16.59 5.34
N PRO A 252 -1.72 -17.12 4.58
CA PRO A 252 -1.05 -16.39 3.51
C PRO A 252 -1.99 -15.98 2.37
N SER A 253 -1.63 -14.93 1.65
CA SER A 253 -2.20 -14.58 0.34
C SER A 253 -1.12 -14.52 -0.75
N THR A 254 -1.51 -14.75 -2.01
CA THR A 254 -0.69 -14.30 -3.15
C THR A 254 -0.60 -12.78 -3.13
N LYS A 255 0.51 -12.24 -3.63
CA LYS A 255 0.60 -10.80 -3.93
C LYS A 255 0.26 -10.59 -5.41
N ALA A 256 -0.89 -10.00 -5.68
CA ALA A 256 -1.41 -9.84 -7.03
C ALA A 256 -0.71 -8.72 -7.83
N GLU A 257 -0.80 -8.76 -9.16
CA GLU A 257 -0.36 -7.65 -10.00
C GLU A 257 -1.33 -6.45 -9.93
N LEU A 258 -0.86 -5.27 -10.34
CA LEU A 258 -1.61 -4.01 -10.26
C LEU A 258 -2.92 -4.07 -11.06
N GLY A 259 -4.04 -4.26 -10.36
CA GLY A 259 -5.39 -4.36 -10.93
C GLY A 259 -6.15 -5.62 -10.49
N ALA A 260 -5.46 -6.65 -10.02
CA ALA A 260 -6.07 -7.84 -9.46
C ALA A 260 -6.16 -7.79 -7.91
N HIS A 261 -6.92 -8.70 -7.31
CA HIS A 261 -7.06 -8.85 -5.86
C HIS A 261 -6.17 -9.97 -5.31
N ASP A 262 -5.61 -9.77 -4.12
CA ASP A 262 -4.79 -10.75 -3.41
C ASP A 262 -5.64 -11.98 -2.98
N GLU A 263 -5.26 -13.19 -3.40
CA GLU A 263 -6.03 -14.40 -3.15
C GLU A 263 -5.57 -15.11 -1.87
N ASN A 264 -6.51 -15.55 -1.03
CA ASN A 264 -6.19 -16.25 0.22
C ASN A 264 -5.83 -17.71 -0.09
N ILE A 265 -4.56 -18.08 0.05
CA ILE A 265 -4.02 -19.40 -0.30
C ILE A 265 -3.77 -20.27 0.94
N SER A 266 -3.65 -21.59 0.74
CA SER A 266 -3.21 -22.53 1.76
C SER A 266 -1.73 -22.39 2.10
N THR A 267 -1.29 -22.97 3.22
CA THR A 267 0.13 -23.06 3.59
C THR A 267 0.95 -23.85 2.57
N GLU A 268 0.31 -24.85 1.95
CA GLU A 268 0.89 -25.78 1.02
C GLU A 268 1.03 -25.16 -0.39
N GLU A 269 0.19 -24.18 -0.73
CA GLU A 269 0.34 -23.34 -1.92
C GLU A 269 1.39 -22.25 -1.73
N ALA A 270 1.39 -21.57 -0.57
CA ALA A 270 2.46 -20.63 -0.24
C ALA A 270 3.84 -21.31 -0.30
N ALA A 271 3.95 -22.57 0.15
CA ALA A 271 5.17 -23.36 0.05
C ALA A 271 5.61 -23.65 -1.39
N LYS A 272 4.69 -23.89 -2.32
CA LYS A 272 5.01 -24.01 -3.76
C LYS A 272 5.53 -22.70 -4.35
N VAL A 273 4.98 -21.55 -3.91
CA VAL A 273 5.32 -20.22 -4.43
C VAL A 273 6.69 -19.75 -3.94
N VAL A 274 7.01 -19.91 -2.65
CA VAL A 274 8.29 -19.44 -2.09
C VAL A 274 9.37 -20.53 -2.01
N GLY A 275 8.97 -21.80 -2.07
CA GLY A 275 9.82 -22.98 -1.84
C GLY A 275 9.86 -23.40 -0.37
N ASP A 276 9.64 -24.69 -0.10
CA ASP A 276 9.54 -25.32 1.23
C ASP A 276 10.58 -24.82 2.25
N LYS A 277 11.84 -24.71 1.78
CA LYS A 277 13.01 -24.23 2.52
C LYS A 277 12.77 -22.88 3.23
N TYR A 278 12.13 -21.94 2.54
CA TYR A 278 11.87 -20.60 3.06
C TYR A 278 10.47 -20.50 3.67
N ALA A 279 9.50 -21.28 3.17
CA ALA A 279 8.10 -21.28 3.62
C ALA A 279 7.97 -21.51 5.12
N ALA A 280 8.61 -22.56 5.64
CA ALA A 280 8.58 -22.87 7.07
C ALA A 280 9.19 -21.75 7.94
N ARG A 281 10.24 -21.08 7.45
CA ARG A 281 10.90 -19.97 8.14
C ARG A 281 10.08 -18.67 8.08
N ILE A 282 9.36 -18.44 6.99
CA ILE A 282 8.43 -17.31 6.85
C ILE A 282 7.25 -17.46 7.83
N GLU A 283 6.63 -18.64 7.90
CA GLU A 283 5.56 -18.92 8.88
C GLU A 283 6.08 -18.82 10.33
N GLU A 284 7.24 -19.41 10.63
CA GLU A 284 7.88 -19.32 11.96
C GLU A 284 8.12 -17.86 12.38
N LEU A 285 8.73 -17.05 11.50
CA LEU A 285 9.02 -15.64 11.79
C LEU A 285 7.73 -14.83 11.93
N ALA A 286 6.77 -14.97 11.01
CA ALA A 286 5.51 -14.24 11.05
C ALA A 286 4.74 -14.51 12.36
N LEU A 287 4.66 -15.78 12.78
CA LEU A 287 4.01 -16.16 14.05
C LEU A 287 4.78 -15.65 15.28
N LYS A 288 6.11 -15.69 15.28
CA LYS A 288 6.96 -15.13 16.36
C LYS A 288 6.78 -13.62 16.50
N ILE A 289 6.88 -12.89 15.38
CA ILE A 289 6.75 -11.44 15.30
C ILE A 289 5.37 -11.01 15.78
N TYR A 290 4.30 -11.66 15.26
CA TYR A 290 2.93 -11.35 15.67
C TYR A 290 2.72 -11.57 17.17
N LYS A 291 3.20 -12.68 17.74
CA LYS A 291 3.05 -12.95 19.19
C LYS A 291 3.74 -11.87 20.04
N ALA A 292 5.01 -11.57 19.76
CA ALA A 292 5.75 -10.52 20.48
C ALA A 292 5.07 -9.15 20.38
N ALA A 293 4.56 -8.79 19.19
CA ALA A 293 3.89 -7.52 18.96
C ALA A 293 2.49 -7.43 19.59
N ARG A 294 1.70 -8.50 19.50
CA ARG A 294 0.38 -8.62 20.14
C ARG A 294 0.49 -8.40 21.64
N ASP A 295 1.46 -9.05 22.28
CA ASP A 295 1.60 -9.01 23.73
C ASP A 295 2.04 -7.62 24.21
N TYR A 296 3.03 -7.02 23.54
CA TYR A 296 3.46 -5.62 23.74
C TYR A 296 2.32 -4.60 23.58
N ALA A 297 1.53 -4.73 22.50
CA ALA A 297 0.42 -3.83 22.24
C ALA A 297 -0.71 -3.99 23.27
N ARG A 298 -0.99 -5.22 23.70
CA ARG A 298 -2.06 -5.53 24.67
C ARG A 298 -1.78 -4.95 26.05
N GLU A 299 -0.53 -5.00 26.51
CA GLU A 299 -0.08 -4.30 27.74
C GLU A 299 -0.28 -2.77 27.65
N LYS A 300 -0.24 -2.22 26.44
CA LYS A 300 -0.45 -0.80 26.13
C LYS A 300 -1.91 -0.43 25.82
N GLY A 301 -2.82 -1.39 25.79
CA GLY A 301 -4.26 -1.15 25.53
C GLY A 301 -4.71 -1.29 24.07
N ILE A 302 -3.86 -1.80 23.17
CA ILE A 302 -4.20 -2.10 21.77
C ILE A 302 -4.22 -3.61 21.53
N ILE A 303 -5.30 -4.12 20.94
CA ILE A 303 -5.37 -5.46 20.37
C ILE A 303 -4.91 -5.38 18.91
N ILE A 304 -3.87 -6.13 18.54
CA ILE A 304 -3.54 -6.39 17.12
C ILE A 304 -4.34 -7.62 16.70
N ALA A 305 -5.45 -7.43 15.99
CA ALA A 305 -6.37 -8.51 15.64
C ALA A 305 -5.76 -9.46 14.58
N ASP A 306 -5.27 -8.85 13.51
CA ASP A 306 -4.42 -9.47 12.50
C ASP A 306 -3.44 -8.43 11.92
N THR A 307 -2.41 -8.94 11.23
CA THR A 307 -1.41 -8.13 10.55
C THR A 307 -0.87 -8.84 9.32
N LYS A 308 -0.45 -8.05 8.34
CA LYS A 308 0.30 -8.47 7.16
C LYS A 308 1.79 -8.24 7.40
N PHE A 309 2.63 -9.14 6.91
CA PHE A 309 4.07 -8.94 6.76
C PHE A 309 4.48 -9.22 5.31
N GLU A 310 5.62 -8.68 4.90
CA GLU A 310 6.35 -9.13 3.71
C GLU A 310 7.75 -9.57 4.11
N PHE A 311 8.30 -10.53 3.38
CA PHE A 311 9.65 -11.03 3.58
C PHE A 311 10.43 -11.01 2.27
N GLY A 312 11.75 -10.85 2.37
CA GLY A 312 12.67 -10.94 1.25
C GLY A 312 13.78 -11.94 1.49
N LEU A 313 14.39 -12.41 0.41
CA LEU A 313 15.60 -13.22 0.42
C LEU A 313 16.83 -12.32 0.31
N ASP A 314 17.76 -12.49 1.25
CA ASP A 314 19.15 -12.10 1.09
C ASP A 314 19.90 -13.21 0.35
N GLU A 315 20.03 -13.08 -0.97
CA GLU A 315 20.67 -14.09 -1.83
C GLU A 315 22.20 -14.23 -1.57
N ALA A 316 22.82 -13.33 -0.79
CA ALA A 316 24.22 -13.43 -0.41
C ALA A 316 24.46 -14.19 0.90
N THR A 317 23.47 -14.20 1.81
CA THR A 317 23.55 -14.93 3.10
C THR A 317 22.56 -16.09 3.22
N ASP A 318 21.72 -16.29 2.20
CA ASP A 318 20.70 -17.34 2.13
C ASP A 318 19.62 -17.22 3.24
N GLN A 319 19.36 -15.99 3.69
CA GLN A 319 18.48 -15.70 4.83
C GLN A 319 17.15 -15.05 4.42
N VAL A 320 16.09 -15.40 5.17
CA VAL A 320 14.80 -14.71 5.16
C VAL A 320 14.91 -13.44 6.01
N VAL A 321 14.50 -12.31 5.45
CA VAL A 321 14.60 -10.97 6.04
C VAL A 321 13.21 -10.32 6.08
N LEU A 322 12.84 -9.68 7.18
CA LEU A 322 11.60 -8.90 7.29
C LEU A 322 11.73 -7.58 6.51
N VAL A 323 10.76 -7.29 5.65
CA VAL A 323 10.75 -6.12 4.76
C VAL A 323 9.43 -5.35 4.85
N ASP A 324 9.32 -4.27 4.08
CA ASP A 324 8.13 -3.41 3.96
C ASP A 324 7.76 -2.67 5.25
N GLU A 325 6.51 -2.18 5.39
CA GLU A 325 6.05 -1.56 6.62
C GLU A 325 5.58 -2.61 7.64
N VAL A 326 5.87 -2.41 8.92
CA VAL A 326 5.69 -3.44 9.95
C VAL A 326 4.79 -2.92 11.07
N LEU A 327 3.69 -3.65 11.29
CA LEU A 327 2.75 -3.45 12.40
C LEU A 327 2.21 -2.00 12.47
N THR A 328 1.54 -1.56 11.40
CA THR A 328 1.02 -0.20 11.26
C THR A 328 -0.50 -0.20 11.09
N PRO A 329 -1.21 0.94 11.25
CA PRO A 329 -2.63 1.03 10.89
C PRO A 329 -2.92 0.91 9.38
N ASP A 330 -1.90 0.81 8.52
CA ASP A 330 -2.06 0.47 7.10
C ASP A 330 -1.86 -1.05 6.85
N SER A 331 -1.06 -1.76 7.67
CA SER A 331 -0.77 -3.20 7.55
C SER A 331 -1.41 -4.11 8.62
N SER A 332 -2.07 -3.54 9.63
CA SER A 332 -2.68 -4.27 10.77
C SER A 332 -4.06 -3.72 11.15
N ARG A 333 -4.90 -4.57 11.77
CA ARG A 333 -6.14 -4.14 12.45
C ARG A 333 -5.87 -3.90 13.93
N PHE A 334 -6.07 -2.67 14.40
CA PHE A 334 -5.81 -2.26 15.78
C PHE A 334 -7.09 -1.88 16.52
N TRP A 335 -7.48 -2.63 17.55
CA TRP A 335 -8.69 -2.34 18.35
C TRP A 335 -8.34 -1.89 19.78
N SER A 336 -9.23 -1.15 20.43
CA SER A 336 -9.06 -0.79 21.85
C SER A 336 -9.38 -1.97 22.78
N VAL A 337 -8.46 -2.31 23.68
CA VAL A 337 -8.69 -3.30 24.76
C VAL A 337 -9.87 -2.91 25.65
N GLU A 338 -10.08 -1.61 25.88
CA GLU A 338 -11.17 -1.08 26.71
C GLU A 338 -12.56 -1.29 26.08
N LYS A 339 -12.65 -1.15 24.74
CA LYS A 339 -13.91 -1.22 23.99
C LYS A 339 -14.21 -2.60 23.40
N TYR A 340 -13.24 -3.51 23.44
CA TYR A 340 -13.30 -4.82 22.80
C TYR A 340 -14.46 -5.69 23.33
N GLN A 341 -15.30 -6.17 22.42
CA GLN A 341 -16.46 -7.02 22.74
C GLN A 341 -16.66 -8.08 21.66
N ILE A 342 -16.67 -9.36 22.05
CA ILE A 342 -16.92 -10.50 21.14
C ILE A 342 -18.36 -10.42 20.58
N GLY A 343 -18.54 -10.84 19.33
CA GLY A 343 -19.86 -10.96 18.67
C GLY A 343 -20.27 -9.74 17.84
N LYS A 344 -19.33 -8.86 17.50
CA LYS A 344 -19.56 -7.67 16.65
C LYS A 344 -18.28 -7.17 15.97
N GLY A 345 -18.40 -6.18 15.09
CA GLY A 345 -17.30 -5.31 14.65
C GLY A 345 -16.78 -4.39 15.77
N GLN A 346 -15.53 -3.93 15.66
CA GLN A 346 -14.82 -3.19 16.71
C GLN A 346 -14.46 -1.76 16.28
N ASP A 347 -14.43 -0.83 17.25
CA ASP A 347 -13.74 0.45 17.12
C ASP A 347 -12.26 0.22 16.76
N SER A 348 -11.86 0.61 15.55
CA SER A 348 -10.46 0.52 15.12
C SER A 348 -9.72 1.85 15.20
N PHE A 349 -8.41 1.78 15.43
CA PHE A 349 -7.47 2.89 15.23
C PHE A 349 -6.94 2.97 13.79
N ASP A 350 -7.38 2.06 12.90
CA ASP A 350 -7.05 2.07 11.47
C ASP A 350 -8.00 2.94 10.62
N LYS A 351 -7.88 2.81 9.30
CA LYS A 351 -8.71 3.39 8.23
C LYS A 351 -10.23 3.22 8.38
N GLN A 352 -10.73 2.52 9.41
CA GLN A 352 -12.15 2.26 9.61
C GLN A 352 -13.02 3.53 9.60
N TYR A 353 -12.56 4.63 10.21
CA TYR A 353 -13.31 5.91 10.17
C TYR A 353 -13.55 6.38 8.72
N LEU A 354 -12.54 6.29 7.85
CA LEU A 354 -12.66 6.60 6.42
C LEU A 354 -13.57 5.61 5.69
N ARG A 355 -13.49 4.31 6.01
CA ARG A 355 -14.38 3.27 5.45
C ARG A 355 -15.85 3.53 5.78
N ASP A 356 -16.13 3.87 7.03
CA ASP A 356 -17.48 4.17 7.52
C ASP A 356 -18.02 5.43 6.84
N TRP A 357 -17.23 6.51 6.78
CA TRP A 357 -17.62 7.74 6.07
C TRP A 357 -17.88 7.50 4.57
N LEU A 358 -17.00 6.77 3.87
CA LEU A 358 -17.20 6.41 2.46
C LEU A 358 -18.47 5.57 2.25
N THR A 359 -18.79 4.69 3.19
CA THR A 359 -20.00 3.86 3.14
C THR A 359 -21.25 4.69 3.38
N SER A 360 -21.30 5.49 4.45
CA SER A 360 -22.47 6.31 4.79
C SER A 360 -22.79 7.41 3.77
N ASN A 361 -21.81 7.84 2.96
CA ASN A 361 -22.01 8.84 1.90
C ASN A 361 -22.18 8.22 0.50
N ASN A 362 -22.26 6.90 0.37
CA ASN A 362 -22.31 6.19 -0.93
C ASN A 362 -21.12 6.57 -1.87
N LEU A 363 -19.93 6.68 -1.28
CA LEU A 363 -18.65 6.99 -1.97
C LEU A 363 -17.70 5.78 -2.04
N LYS A 364 -18.10 4.63 -1.49
CA LYS A 364 -17.38 3.35 -1.63
C LYS A 364 -17.05 3.08 -3.11
N ASN A 365 -15.80 2.66 -3.37
CA ASN A 365 -15.24 2.38 -4.69
C ASN A 365 -15.23 3.55 -5.69
N LYS A 366 -15.53 4.80 -5.30
CA LYS A 366 -15.49 5.96 -6.22
C LYS A 366 -14.12 6.61 -6.26
N GLU A 367 -13.62 6.85 -7.47
CA GLU A 367 -12.38 7.58 -7.72
C GLU A 367 -12.54 9.09 -7.53
N GLY A 368 -11.41 9.80 -7.41
CA GLY A 368 -11.37 11.26 -7.30
C GLY A 368 -11.96 11.85 -6.00
N VAL A 369 -12.42 11.01 -5.07
CA VAL A 369 -13.04 11.43 -3.80
C VAL A 369 -12.05 12.19 -2.93
N SER A 370 -12.40 13.42 -2.57
CA SER A 370 -11.76 14.17 -1.49
C SER A 370 -12.47 13.92 -0.17
N MET A 371 -11.72 13.59 0.88
CA MET A 371 -12.18 13.63 2.26
C MET A 371 -12.42 15.08 2.70
N THR A 372 -13.42 15.31 3.55
CA THR A 372 -13.64 16.60 4.22
C THR A 372 -12.65 16.81 5.37
N ASP A 373 -12.42 18.06 5.77
CA ASP A 373 -11.39 18.42 6.76
C ASP A 373 -11.58 17.71 8.12
N ASP A 374 -12.83 17.49 8.53
CA ASP A 374 -13.18 16.74 9.75
C ASP A 374 -12.81 15.25 9.63
N VAL A 375 -12.97 14.65 8.45
CA VAL A 375 -12.57 13.26 8.16
C VAL A 375 -11.06 13.13 8.14
N VAL A 376 -10.36 14.10 7.54
CA VAL A 376 -8.89 14.17 7.55
C VAL A 376 -8.38 14.30 8.99
N ALA A 377 -8.97 15.20 9.79
CA ALA A 377 -8.58 15.44 11.17
C ALA A 377 -8.86 14.23 12.09
N ALA A 378 -10.05 13.61 11.98
CA ALA A 378 -10.41 12.42 12.74
C ALA A 378 -9.51 11.23 12.37
N THR A 379 -9.16 11.06 11.10
CA THR A 379 -8.25 10.01 10.64
C THR A 379 -6.82 10.27 11.14
N ARG A 380 -6.28 11.50 11.02
CA ARG A 380 -4.97 11.85 11.60
C ARG A 380 -4.95 11.59 13.11
N ALA A 381 -6.02 11.94 13.83
CA ALA A 381 -6.12 11.72 15.26
C ALA A 381 -6.07 10.23 15.63
N LYS A 382 -6.69 9.33 14.86
CA LYS A 382 -6.63 7.87 15.09
C LYS A 382 -5.22 7.29 14.89
N TYR A 383 -4.53 7.70 13.83
CA TYR A 383 -3.15 7.31 13.58
C TYR A 383 -2.20 7.85 14.67
N ALA A 384 -2.36 9.11 15.09
CA ALA A 384 -1.57 9.72 16.15
C ALA A 384 -1.85 9.11 17.53
N GLU A 385 -3.08 8.68 17.79
CA GLU A 385 -3.45 7.95 19.00
C GLU A 385 -2.77 6.57 19.07
N ALA A 386 -2.83 5.78 17.99
CA ALA A 386 -2.12 4.51 17.89
C ALA A 386 -0.60 4.69 18.00
N PHE A 387 -0.03 5.69 17.31
CA PHE A 387 1.38 6.04 17.39
C PHE A 387 1.79 6.32 18.84
N ARG A 388 1.09 7.22 19.53
CA ARG A 388 1.39 7.61 20.92
C ARG A 388 1.27 6.45 21.90
N ILE A 389 0.30 5.57 21.74
CA ILE A 389 0.13 4.39 22.61
C ILE A 389 1.28 3.39 22.39
N LEU A 390 1.62 3.09 21.14
CA LEU A 390 2.64 2.09 20.80
C LEU A 390 4.06 2.60 21.06
N THR A 391 4.44 3.79 20.58
CA THR A 391 5.80 4.33 20.76
C THR A 391 6.02 4.99 22.12
N GLY A 392 4.96 5.51 22.75
CA GLY A 392 5.03 6.31 23.96
C GLY A 392 5.32 7.80 23.74
N LYS A 393 5.25 8.31 22.50
CA LYS A 393 5.63 9.68 22.13
C LYS A 393 4.59 10.38 21.26
N SER A 394 4.55 11.70 21.26
CA SER A 394 3.94 12.48 20.16
C SER A 394 4.75 12.33 18.87
N VAL A 395 4.16 12.70 17.73
CA VAL A 395 4.84 12.68 16.42
C VAL A 395 5.94 13.75 16.41
N GLU A 396 5.64 14.88 17.01
CA GLU A 396 6.47 16.06 17.12
C GLU A 396 7.73 15.80 17.97
N GLU A 397 7.62 15.08 19.11
CA GLU A 397 8.77 14.58 19.87
C GLU A 397 9.60 13.57 19.07
N ALA A 398 8.94 12.63 18.39
CA ALA A 398 9.62 11.58 17.64
C ALA A 398 10.41 12.11 16.43
N VAL A 399 9.90 13.15 15.75
CA VAL A 399 10.61 13.88 14.69
C VAL A 399 11.73 14.77 15.26
N GLY A 400 11.52 15.37 16.43
CA GLY A 400 12.52 16.18 17.13
C GLY A 400 13.74 15.40 17.65
N GLU A 401 13.60 14.09 17.85
CA GLU A 401 14.72 13.19 18.21
C GLU A 401 15.55 12.69 17.01
N LEU A 402 15.09 12.92 15.78
CA LEU A 402 15.87 12.60 14.58
C LEU A 402 17.11 13.52 14.50
N ARG A 403 18.19 13.03 13.89
CA ARG A 403 19.48 13.75 13.80
C ARG A 403 19.62 14.65 12.58
#